data_AF-A0A4U1IN19-F1
#
_entry.id   AF-A0A4U1IN19-F1
#
_cell.length_a   1.000
_cell.length_b   1.000
_cell.length_c   1.000
_cell.angle_alpha   90.00
_cell.angle_beta   90.00
_cell.angle_gamma   90.00
#
_symmetry.space_group_name_H-M   'P 1'
#
loop_
_entity.id
_entity.type
_entity.pdbx_description
1 polymer ?
#
loop_
_entity_poly.entity_id
_entity_poly.type
_entity_poly.pdbx_seq_one_letter_code
_entity_poly.pdbx_strand_id
1 'polypeptide(L)'
;MTDTLFASNLRDDTLLDIGAQLRRCNVQLEAVPAAKECMRNFSTFFDAVTRDKVTSGHLLGASIPDEQYFAEMPYPEMLELPDALKDQQFLRWLDANDDESLESALRYIDQINETISEPRFAWVAFIYESQHLPTPDGTGALGRFFVYVPRKDFDQHIQFGLQHDPARVLPKGVSVVAVQKTDAGTGEALRRPRARLKDFWRKRDGGRIEISTRWKETGLAENCYACHKQATLPITPHPLKFDQERFGERLKSINKRMASYGAIDLDGFTRSAYGPPMGPRTSPLRTPAFLAACSAGQVKPERLARLGDAMQCATCHDGDRRGELNYPSGIRMQPKGGTLMSWYVVNHQTMPWGVTDLSLVERQALVTCLNAEYYQGHGDQPGLLESWLLQEACW
;
A
#
# COMPACT_ATOMS: atom_id res chain seq x y z
N MET A 1 9.88 32.40 -4.27
CA MET A 1 8.76 32.16 -3.35
C MET A 1 7.51 32.66 -4.03
N THR A 2 6.86 31.77 -4.78
CA THR A 2 5.63 32.00 -5.53
C THR A 2 4.90 30.66 -5.55
N ASP A 3 3.60 30.74 -5.35
CA ASP A 3 2.66 29.66 -5.04
C ASP A 3 2.73 28.44 -5.98
N THR A 4 2.99 27.26 -5.39
CA THR A 4 2.64 25.96 -5.97
C THR A 4 1.37 25.44 -5.30
N LEU A 5 0.24 25.99 -5.75
CA LEU A 5 -1.11 25.84 -5.17
C LEU A 5 -1.96 24.73 -5.81
N PHE A 6 -1.38 23.79 -6.57
CA PHE A 6 -2.18 22.76 -7.25
C PHE A 6 -2.28 21.41 -6.53
N ALA A 7 -1.50 21.14 -5.47
CA ALA A 7 -1.46 19.79 -4.90
C ALA A 7 -1.51 19.67 -3.37
N SER A 8 -1.41 20.75 -2.60
CA SER A 8 -1.20 20.64 -1.14
C SER A 8 -2.42 20.90 -0.26
N ASN A 9 -3.57 21.35 -0.79
CA ASN A 9 -4.76 21.65 0.03
C ASN A 9 -6.10 21.59 -0.73
N LEU A 10 -6.32 20.59 -1.59
CA LEU A 10 -7.70 20.30 -1.97
C LEU A 10 -8.40 19.75 -0.72
N ARG A 11 -9.14 20.62 -0.04
CA ARG A 11 -10.02 20.22 1.07
C ARG A 11 -10.98 19.16 0.54
N ASP A 12 -11.35 18.21 1.39
CA ASP A 12 -12.26 17.12 0.99
C ASP A 12 -13.54 17.67 0.34
N ASP A 13 -14.04 18.82 0.81
CA ASP A 13 -15.19 19.54 0.26
C ASP A 13 -14.99 19.96 -1.21
N THR A 14 -13.79 20.39 -1.59
CA THR A 14 -13.49 20.81 -2.97
C THR A 14 -13.53 19.63 -3.94
N LEU A 15 -13.06 18.46 -3.52
CA LEU A 15 -13.16 17.24 -4.34
C LEU A 15 -14.61 16.80 -4.51
N LEU A 16 -15.43 16.91 -3.46
CA LEU A 16 -16.86 16.60 -3.53
C LEU A 16 -17.60 17.53 -4.52
N ASP A 17 -17.32 18.83 -4.45
CA ASP A 17 -17.91 19.84 -5.35
C ASP A 17 -17.50 19.63 -6.81
N ILE A 18 -16.21 19.37 -7.07
CA ILE A 18 -15.71 19.02 -8.39
C ILE A 18 -16.44 17.77 -8.91
N GLY A 19 -16.60 16.74 -8.07
CA GLY A 19 -17.31 15.53 -8.47
C GLY A 19 -18.77 15.74 -8.81
N ALA A 20 -19.48 16.55 -8.03
CA ALA A 20 -20.86 16.91 -8.31
C ALA A 20 -21.00 17.72 -9.62
N GLN A 21 -20.05 18.61 -9.90
CA GLN A 21 -20.02 19.34 -11.17
C GLN A 21 -19.71 18.42 -12.35
N LEU A 22 -18.72 17.54 -12.22
CA LEU A 22 -18.35 16.59 -13.28
C LEU A 22 -19.46 15.63 -13.63
N ARG A 23 -20.17 15.07 -12.64
CA ARG A 23 -21.33 14.22 -12.91
C ARG A 23 -22.43 14.97 -13.67
N ARG A 24 -22.67 16.24 -13.34
CA ARG A 24 -23.61 17.10 -14.08
C ARG A 24 -23.13 17.38 -15.50
N CYS A 25 -21.84 17.69 -15.68
CA CYS A 25 -21.24 17.90 -16.99
C CYS A 25 -21.25 16.62 -17.82
N ASN A 26 -21.03 15.44 -17.23
CA ASN A 26 -20.97 14.18 -17.95
C ASN A 26 -22.30 13.87 -18.66
N VAL A 27 -23.44 14.17 -18.03
CA VAL A 27 -24.77 14.07 -18.66
C VAL A 27 -24.88 14.96 -19.91
N GLN A 28 -24.22 16.12 -19.92
CA GLN A 28 -24.19 17.02 -21.07
C GLN A 28 -23.15 16.59 -22.11
N LEU A 29 -22.00 16.05 -21.66
CA LEU A 29 -20.90 15.58 -22.51
C LEU A 29 -21.24 14.28 -23.25
N GLU A 30 -22.17 13.46 -22.73
CA GLU A 30 -22.67 12.28 -23.44
C GLU A 30 -23.32 12.61 -24.80
N ALA A 31 -23.79 13.85 -24.98
CA ALA A 31 -24.32 14.32 -26.25
C ALA A 31 -23.24 14.69 -27.29
N VAL A 32 -21.96 14.71 -26.90
CA VAL A 32 -20.83 15.11 -27.77
C VAL A 32 -19.74 14.02 -27.74
N PRO A 33 -19.76 13.06 -28.68
CA PRO A 33 -18.85 11.89 -28.65
C PRO A 33 -17.36 12.22 -28.52
N ALA A 34 -16.89 13.29 -29.18
CA ALA A 34 -15.50 13.75 -29.07
C ALA A 34 -15.14 14.20 -27.65
N ALA A 35 -16.05 14.92 -26.98
CA ALA A 35 -15.83 15.39 -25.61
C ALA A 35 -15.89 14.24 -24.59
N LYS A 36 -16.71 13.22 -24.86
CA LYS A 36 -16.75 11.99 -24.06
C LYS A 36 -15.44 11.21 -24.12
N GLU A 37 -14.85 11.05 -25.31
CA GLU A 37 -13.55 10.39 -25.43
C GLU A 37 -12.47 11.18 -24.69
N CYS A 38 -12.45 12.50 -24.84
CA CYS A 38 -11.53 13.39 -24.14
C CYS A 38 -11.56 13.25 -22.62
N MET A 39 -12.78 13.23 -22.05
CA MET A 39 -12.96 13.20 -20.60
C MET A 39 -12.91 11.78 -20.00
N ARG A 40 -12.71 10.73 -20.80
CA ARG A 40 -12.77 9.34 -20.32
C ARG A 40 -11.77 9.06 -19.19
N ASN A 41 -10.49 9.38 -19.38
CA ASN A 41 -9.45 9.14 -18.37
C ASN A 41 -9.70 9.95 -17.12
N PHE A 42 -10.08 11.21 -17.30
CA PHE A 42 -10.44 12.09 -16.21
C PHE A 42 -11.63 11.58 -15.39
N SER A 43 -12.74 11.17 -16.02
CA SER A 43 -13.89 10.59 -15.33
C SER A 43 -13.51 9.30 -14.60
N THR A 44 -12.79 8.41 -15.27
CA THR A 44 -12.35 7.12 -14.70
C THR A 44 -11.47 7.33 -13.47
N PHE A 45 -10.52 8.26 -13.55
CA PHE A 45 -9.65 8.63 -12.44
C PHE A 45 -10.43 9.25 -11.30
N PHE A 46 -11.28 10.23 -11.61
CA PHE A 46 -12.09 10.91 -10.63
C PHE A 46 -12.99 9.93 -9.86
N ASP A 47 -13.65 9.01 -10.57
CA ASP A 47 -14.50 7.97 -9.97
C ASP A 47 -13.71 6.97 -9.14
N ALA A 48 -12.44 6.71 -9.45
CA ALA A 48 -11.59 5.81 -8.68
C ALA A 48 -11.02 6.45 -7.41
N VAL A 49 -10.71 7.74 -7.43
CA VAL A 49 -10.04 8.44 -6.32
C VAL A 49 -11.00 9.11 -5.34
N THR A 50 -12.27 9.24 -5.69
CA THR A 50 -13.30 9.84 -4.82
C THR A 50 -14.33 8.83 -4.32
N ARG A 51 -14.27 7.58 -4.77
CA ARG A 51 -15.28 6.56 -4.51
C ARG A 51 -15.62 6.38 -3.04
N ASP A 52 -14.59 6.38 -2.18
CA ASP A 52 -14.71 6.26 -0.72
C ASP A 52 -15.46 7.42 -0.06
N LYS A 53 -15.55 8.55 -0.77
CA LYS A 53 -16.18 9.79 -0.26
C LYS A 53 -17.57 10.02 -0.84
N VAL A 54 -17.82 9.62 -2.08
CA VAL A 54 -19.06 9.98 -2.80
C VAL A 54 -20.05 8.84 -2.97
N THR A 55 -19.62 7.59 -2.82
CA THR A 55 -20.49 6.43 -3.08
C THR A 55 -20.76 5.68 -1.78
N SER A 56 -22.02 5.69 -1.35
CA SER A 56 -22.46 4.94 -0.16
C SER A 56 -22.11 3.47 -0.29
N GLY A 57 -21.52 2.90 0.76
CA GLY A 57 -21.12 1.49 0.80
C GLY A 57 -19.84 1.16 0.03
N HIS A 58 -19.00 2.14 -0.34
CA HIS A 58 -17.69 1.91 -0.96
C HIS A 58 -16.54 2.56 -0.19
N LEU A 59 -16.56 2.52 1.14
CA LEU A 59 -15.55 3.18 1.97
C LEU A 59 -14.13 2.60 1.77
N LEU A 60 -13.99 1.39 1.19
CA LEU A 60 -12.69 0.85 0.76
C LEU A 60 -12.12 1.57 -0.48
N GLY A 61 -12.96 2.24 -1.27
CA GLY A 61 -12.62 2.80 -2.57
C GLY A 61 -12.60 1.77 -3.71
N ALA A 62 -12.97 0.51 -3.44
CA ALA A 62 -13.10 -0.53 -4.45
C ALA A 62 -14.30 -0.26 -5.39
N SER A 63 -14.22 -0.76 -6.63
CA SER A 63 -15.28 -0.66 -7.64
C SER A 63 -16.56 -1.41 -7.29
N ILE A 64 -16.49 -2.37 -6.37
CA ILE A 64 -17.63 -3.11 -5.79
C ILE A 64 -17.95 -2.59 -4.37
N PRO A 65 -19.21 -2.72 -3.89
CA PRO A 65 -19.56 -2.34 -2.53
C PRO A 65 -18.77 -3.12 -1.48
N ASP A 66 -18.51 -2.51 -0.32
CA ASP A 66 -17.76 -3.10 0.79
C ASP A 66 -18.41 -4.39 1.29
N GLU A 67 -19.75 -4.44 1.37
CA GLU A 67 -20.48 -5.66 1.74
C GLU A 67 -20.21 -6.79 0.75
N GLN A 68 -20.25 -6.49 -0.55
CA GLN A 68 -19.93 -7.45 -1.61
C GLN A 68 -18.47 -7.87 -1.53
N TYR A 69 -17.55 -6.93 -1.32
CA TYR A 69 -16.12 -7.20 -1.20
C TYR A 69 -15.80 -8.17 -0.05
N PHE A 70 -16.51 -8.08 1.09
CA PHE A 70 -16.32 -9.00 2.21
C PHE A 70 -17.15 -10.29 2.10
N ALA A 71 -18.30 -10.27 1.42
CA ALA A 71 -19.17 -11.44 1.27
C ALA A 71 -18.73 -12.36 0.12
N GLU A 72 -18.38 -11.80 -1.03
CA GLU A 72 -18.00 -12.54 -2.24
C GLU A 72 -16.52 -12.88 -2.26
N MET A 73 -16.02 -13.50 -1.19
CA MET A 73 -14.67 -14.04 -1.16
C MET A 73 -14.64 -15.40 -1.89
N PRO A 74 -13.66 -15.64 -2.78
CA PRO A 74 -13.50 -16.93 -3.43
C PRO A 74 -13.32 -18.09 -2.43
N TYR A 75 -12.77 -17.79 -1.24
CA TYR A 75 -12.64 -18.69 -0.11
C TYR A 75 -13.14 -17.98 1.17
N PRO A 76 -14.18 -18.48 1.86
CA PRO A 76 -14.78 -17.80 3.02
C PRO A 76 -13.79 -17.47 4.15
N GLU A 77 -12.77 -18.31 4.33
CA GLU A 77 -11.77 -18.15 5.37
C GLU A 77 -10.62 -17.20 4.99
N MET A 78 -10.57 -16.71 3.74
CA MET A 78 -9.42 -16.01 3.19
C MET A 78 -9.05 -14.76 4.00
N LEU A 79 -10.04 -13.97 4.41
CA LEU A 79 -9.85 -12.78 5.24
C LEU A 79 -10.15 -13.01 6.72
N GLU A 80 -10.58 -14.21 7.10
CA GLU A 80 -10.86 -14.51 8.50
C GLU A 80 -9.59 -14.93 9.23
N LEU A 81 -9.49 -14.51 10.50
CA LEU A 81 -8.44 -15.05 11.36
C LEU A 81 -8.70 -16.54 11.60
N PRO A 82 -7.65 -17.39 11.51
CA PRO A 82 -7.71 -18.74 12.04
C PRO A 82 -8.17 -18.76 13.51
N ASP A 83 -9.01 -19.71 13.89
CA ASP A 83 -9.57 -19.76 15.24
C ASP A 83 -8.52 -19.90 16.33
N ALA A 84 -7.41 -20.59 16.04
CA ALA A 84 -6.26 -20.66 16.95
C ALA A 84 -5.70 -19.27 17.28
N LEU A 85 -5.72 -18.33 16.34
CA LEU A 85 -5.27 -16.95 16.58
C LEU A 85 -6.32 -16.06 17.28
N LYS A 86 -7.52 -16.60 17.53
CA LYS A 86 -8.57 -15.98 18.37
C LYS A 86 -8.60 -16.56 19.79
N ASP A 87 -7.74 -17.54 20.08
CA ASP A 87 -7.63 -18.14 21.40
C ASP A 87 -7.36 -17.08 22.47
N GLN A 88 -8.08 -17.15 23.60
CA GLN A 88 -8.00 -16.12 24.63
C GLN A 88 -6.63 -16.09 25.31
N GLN A 89 -5.99 -17.23 25.48
CA GLN A 89 -4.67 -17.29 26.08
C GLN A 89 -3.62 -16.71 25.14
N PHE A 90 -3.70 -17.05 23.84
CA PHE A 90 -2.85 -16.45 22.81
C PHE A 90 -2.97 -14.92 22.78
N LEU A 91 -4.19 -14.40 22.74
CA LEU A 91 -4.42 -12.95 22.73
C LEU A 91 -3.92 -12.25 24.00
N ARG A 92 -4.03 -12.89 25.17
CA ARG A 92 -3.50 -12.36 26.44
C ARG A 92 -1.99 -12.27 26.43
N TRP A 93 -1.29 -13.25 25.86
CA TRP A 93 0.17 -13.18 25.70
C TRP A 93 0.59 -11.99 24.82
N LEU A 94 -0.13 -11.75 23.72
CA LEU A 94 0.14 -10.60 22.84
C LEU A 94 -0.17 -9.25 23.49
N ASP A 95 -1.09 -9.20 24.45
CA ASP A 95 -1.44 -7.98 25.19
C ASP A 95 -0.50 -7.72 26.36
N ALA A 96 -0.05 -8.77 27.05
CA ALA A 96 0.97 -8.68 28.10
C ALA A 96 2.29 -8.17 27.53
N ASN A 97 2.68 -8.69 26.36
CA ASN A 97 3.75 -8.15 25.52
C ASN A 97 5.10 -7.99 26.27
N ASP A 98 5.36 -8.90 27.21
CA ASP A 98 6.65 -9.16 27.82
C ASP A 98 7.33 -10.37 27.15
N ASP A 99 8.62 -10.56 27.42
CA ASP A 99 9.42 -11.62 26.79
C ASP A 99 8.83 -13.02 27.01
N GLU A 100 8.40 -13.35 28.23
CA GLU A 100 7.87 -14.69 28.56
C GLU A 100 6.53 -14.97 27.86
N SER A 101 5.66 -13.96 27.83
CA SER A 101 4.39 -14.01 27.13
C SER A 101 4.60 -14.18 25.61
N LEU A 102 5.51 -13.39 25.03
CA LEU A 102 5.81 -13.45 23.60
C LEU A 102 6.47 -14.78 23.20
N GLU A 103 7.34 -15.35 24.05
CA GLU A 103 7.86 -16.70 23.90
C GLU A 103 6.73 -17.75 23.90
N SER A 104 5.77 -17.59 24.80
CA SER A 104 4.63 -18.49 24.90
C SER A 104 3.74 -18.41 23.65
N ALA A 105 3.53 -17.21 23.11
CA ALA A 105 2.83 -17.02 21.84
C ALA A 105 3.56 -17.68 20.66
N LEU A 106 4.89 -17.63 20.60
CA LEU A 106 5.66 -18.32 19.55
C LEU A 106 5.58 -19.84 19.70
N ARG A 107 5.74 -20.38 20.92
CA ARG A 107 5.57 -21.82 21.18
C ARG A 107 4.19 -22.34 20.82
N TYR A 108 3.16 -21.53 21.02
CA TYR A 108 1.80 -21.88 20.61
C TYR A 108 1.69 -22.06 19.09
N ILE A 109 2.38 -21.25 18.28
CA ILE A 109 2.46 -21.46 16.83
C ILE A 109 3.23 -22.75 16.50
N ASP A 110 4.30 -23.06 17.23
CA ASP A 110 5.05 -24.31 17.03
C ASP A 110 4.17 -25.54 17.36
N GLN A 111 3.35 -25.48 18.41
CA GLN A 111 2.37 -26.53 18.72
C GLN A 111 1.30 -26.71 17.64
N ILE A 112 0.83 -25.61 17.02
CA ILE A 112 -0.06 -25.70 15.85
C ILE A 112 0.66 -26.44 14.72
N ASN A 113 1.93 -26.12 14.47
CA ASN A 113 2.71 -26.75 13.41
C ASN A 113 2.92 -28.26 13.62
N GLU A 114 2.97 -28.75 14.85
CA GLU A 114 3.03 -30.19 15.15
C GLU A 114 1.78 -30.95 14.67
N THR A 115 0.65 -30.26 14.51
CA THR A 115 -0.60 -30.85 13.99
C THR A 115 -0.71 -30.82 12.46
N ILE A 116 0.19 -30.11 11.77
CA ILE A 116 0.14 -29.93 10.32
C ILE A 116 0.89 -31.09 9.64
N SER A 117 0.16 -31.94 8.93
CA SER A 117 0.71 -33.15 8.29
C SER A 117 1.67 -32.86 7.13
N GLU A 118 1.52 -31.70 6.47
CA GLU A 118 2.34 -31.30 5.34
C GLU A 118 3.26 -30.13 5.72
N PRO A 119 4.59 -30.35 5.88
CA PRO A 119 5.51 -29.32 6.37
C PRO A 119 5.53 -28.02 5.53
N ARG A 120 5.18 -28.08 4.24
CA ARG A 120 5.06 -26.90 3.37
C ARG A 120 3.92 -25.94 3.78
N PHE A 121 2.98 -26.42 4.59
CA PHE A 121 1.88 -25.64 5.14
C PHE A 121 2.12 -25.23 6.60
N ALA A 122 3.30 -25.50 7.16
CA ALA A 122 3.68 -25.02 8.48
C ALA A 122 3.67 -23.48 8.51
N TRP A 123 3.12 -22.94 9.58
CA TRP A 123 3.03 -21.51 9.84
C TRP A 123 4.41 -20.97 10.24
N VAL A 124 4.68 -19.74 9.83
CA VAL A 124 5.92 -19.05 10.20
C VAL A 124 5.57 -17.83 11.02
N ALA A 125 6.07 -17.78 12.25
CA ALA A 125 5.89 -16.63 13.12
C ALA A 125 7.22 -16.02 13.57
N PHE A 126 7.22 -14.71 13.77
CA PHE A 126 8.32 -13.96 14.37
C PHE A 126 7.83 -12.60 14.85
N ILE A 127 8.63 -11.99 15.73
CA ILE A 127 8.36 -10.68 16.32
C ILE A 127 9.33 -9.67 15.72
N TYR A 128 8.85 -8.46 15.45
CA TYR A 128 9.71 -7.39 14.97
C TYR A 128 9.11 -6.01 15.26
N GLU A 129 9.94 -4.97 15.29
CA GLU A 129 9.47 -3.59 15.16
C GLU A 129 9.50 -3.17 13.70
N SER A 130 8.36 -2.73 13.15
CA SER A 130 8.30 -2.12 11.84
C SER A 130 9.18 -0.89 11.80
N GLN A 131 9.99 -0.79 10.76
CA GLN A 131 10.84 0.37 10.57
C GLN A 131 10.07 1.58 10.01
N HIS A 132 8.84 1.41 9.48
CA HIS A 132 8.15 2.46 8.69
C HIS A 132 6.74 2.77 9.14
N LEU A 133 5.94 1.73 9.38
CA LEU A 133 4.51 1.88 9.43
C LEU A 133 4.05 1.66 10.87
N PRO A 134 3.45 2.68 11.52
CA PRO A 134 2.72 2.42 12.74
C PRO A 134 1.49 1.56 12.46
N THR A 135 0.92 0.98 13.49
CA THR A 135 -0.38 0.30 13.38
C THR A 135 -1.46 1.28 12.88
N PRO A 136 -2.46 0.82 12.11
CA PRO A 136 -3.49 1.68 11.52
C PRO A 136 -4.49 2.24 12.54
N ASP A 137 -4.37 1.86 13.82
CA ASP A 137 -5.22 2.31 14.94
C ASP A 137 -4.80 3.65 15.56
N GLY A 138 -3.80 4.32 14.99
CA GLY A 138 -3.37 5.65 15.42
C GLY A 138 -2.58 5.69 16.73
N THR A 139 -2.25 4.54 17.33
CA THR A 139 -1.41 4.47 18.55
C THR A 139 0.07 4.80 18.29
N GLY A 140 0.47 4.78 17.02
CA GLY A 140 1.86 4.94 16.63
C GLY A 140 2.72 3.70 16.96
N ALA A 141 2.12 2.57 17.31
CA ALA A 141 2.86 1.37 17.69
C ALA A 141 3.65 0.76 16.51
N LEU A 142 4.92 0.46 16.73
CA LEU A 142 5.80 -0.13 15.70
C LEU A 142 5.99 -1.64 15.89
N GLY A 143 5.81 -2.17 17.10
CA GLY A 143 5.93 -3.60 17.38
C GLY A 143 4.90 -4.43 16.61
N ARG A 144 5.29 -5.64 16.19
CA ARG A 144 4.47 -6.59 15.43
C ARG A 144 4.73 -8.03 15.87
N PHE A 145 3.67 -8.78 16.08
CA PHE A 145 3.70 -10.25 16.03
C PHE A 145 3.19 -10.66 14.65
N PHE A 146 4.06 -11.22 13.82
CA PHE A 146 3.73 -11.63 12.47
C PHE A 146 3.50 -13.14 12.41
N VAL A 147 2.46 -13.54 11.68
CA VAL A 147 2.17 -14.94 11.36
C VAL A 147 1.89 -15.05 9.86
N TYR A 148 2.66 -15.88 9.18
CA TYR A 148 2.39 -16.31 7.81
C TYR A 148 1.73 -17.68 7.84
N VAL A 149 0.55 -17.79 7.23
CA VAL A 149 -0.26 -19.00 7.14
C VAL A 149 -0.33 -19.42 5.67
N PRO A 150 0.56 -20.32 5.23
CA PRO A 150 0.50 -20.85 3.87
C PRO A 150 -0.67 -21.81 3.70
N ARG A 151 -1.36 -21.76 2.56
CA ARG A 151 -2.33 -22.79 2.16
C ARG A 151 -2.13 -23.17 0.70
N LYS A 152 -2.93 -24.12 0.20
CA LYS A 152 -2.86 -24.54 -1.20
C LYS A 152 -3.29 -23.39 -2.12
N ASP A 153 -4.46 -22.82 -1.85
CA ASP A 153 -5.16 -21.95 -2.79
C ASP A 153 -4.93 -20.45 -2.55
N PHE A 154 -4.61 -20.08 -1.32
CA PHE A 154 -4.21 -18.74 -0.93
C PHE A 154 -3.17 -18.79 0.19
N ASP A 155 -2.51 -17.67 0.47
CA ASP A 155 -1.64 -17.50 1.63
C ASP A 155 -2.17 -16.33 2.47
N GLN A 156 -2.04 -16.36 3.80
CA GLN A 156 -2.39 -15.24 4.68
C GLN A 156 -1.14 -14.67 5.37
N HIS A 157 -1.07 -13.35 5.45
CA HIS A 157 -0.08 -12.57 6.18
C HIS A 157 -0.81 -11.82 7.28
N ILE A 158 -0.63 -12.24 8.52
CA ILE A 158 -1.36 -11.75 9.68
C ILE A 158 -0.40 -10.96 10.58
N GLN A 159 -0.79 -9.76 10.97
CA GLN A 159 0.01 -8.88 11.81
C GLN A 159 -0.79 -8.38 13.00
N PHE A 160 -0.37 -8.74 14.20
CA PHE A 160 -0.87 -8.13 15.43
C PHE A 160 0.03 -6.95 15.80
N GLY A 161 -0.56 -5.81 16.14
CA GLY A 161 0.18 -4.70 16.74
C GLY A 161 0.72 -5.08 18.12
N LEU A 162 1.96 -4.73 18.43
CA LEU A 162 2.56 -4.90 19.76
C LEU A 162 2.99 -3.55 20.34
N GLN A 163 2.92 -3.42 21.67
CA GLN A 163 3.33 -2.21 22.36
C GLN A 163 4.86 -2.13 22.45
N HIS A 164 5.50 -1.45 21.51
CA HIS A 164 6.95 -1.23 21.57
C HIS A 164 7.42 -0.21 22.63
N ASP A 165 6.49 0.58 23.17
CA ASP A 165 6.76 1.66 24.13
C ASP A 165 5.69 1.62 25.23
N PRO A 166 6.06 1.32 26.49
CA PRO A 166 5.12 1.24 27.62
C PRO A 166 4.32 2.52 27.87
N ALA A 167 4.84 3.68 27.44
CA ALA A 167 4.14 4.96 27.59
C ALA A 167 3.00 5.17 26.57
N ARG A 168 2.91 4.32 25.53
CA ARG A 168 1.89 4.43 24.49
C ARG A 168 0.66 3.60 24.78
N VAL A 169 -0.45 3.98 24.15
CA VAL A 169 -1.69 3.20 24.18
C VAL A 169 -1.45 1.83 23.54
N LEU A 170 -1.92 0.78 24.22
CA LEU A 170 -1.85 -0.60 23.73
C LEU A 170 -2.54 -0.72 22.36
N PRO A 171 -1.85 -1.14 21.29
CA PRO A 171 -2.44 -1.26 19.98
C PRO A 171 -3.62 -2.24 19.99
N LYS A 172 -4.60 -1.97 19.12
CA LYS A 172 -5.77 -2.79 18.87
C LYS A 172 -5.67 -3.51 17.53
N GLY A 173 -4.94 -2.93 16.58
CA GLY A 173 -4.92 -3.39 15.19
C GLY A 173 -4.41 -4.82 15.01
N VAL A 174 -5.14 -5.57 14.19
CA VAL A 174 -4.77 -6.87 13.64
C VAL A 174 -5.06 -6.84 12.14
N SER A 175 -4.05 -6.93 11.30
CA SER A 175 -4.20 -6.81 9.85
C SER A 175 -4.05 -8.19 9.19
N VAL A 176 -4.94 -8.53 8.27
CA VAL A 176 -4.88 -9.73 7.44
C VAL A 176 -4.73 -9.29 5.99
N VAL A 177 -3.63 -9.69 5.35
CA VAL A 177 -3.47 -9.64 3.90
C VAL A 177 -3.53 -11.06 3.38
N ALA A 178 -4.46 -11.32 2.47
CA ALA A 178 -4.59 -12.63 1.86
C ALA A 178 -4.29 -12.55 0.36
N VAL A 179 -3.53 -13.53 -0.13
CA VAL A 179 -3.09 -13.62 -1.53
C VAL A 179 -3.62 -14.91 -2.13
N GLN A 180 -4.64 -14.80 -2.97
CA GLN A 180 -5.20 -15.88 -3.76
C GLN A 180 -4.26 -16.25 -4.91
N LYS A 181 -3.94 -17.54 -5.01
CA LYS A 181 -3.01 -18.11 -6.00
C LYS A 181 -3.71 -18.94 -7.06
N THR A 182 -4.86 -19.53 -6.74
CA THR A 182 -5.64 -20.36 -7.65
C THR A 182 -7.04 -19.80 -7.84
N ASP A 183 -7.60 -19.99 -9.04
CA ASP A 183 -9.01 -19.67 -9.28
C ASP A 183 -9.91 -20.64 -8.50
N ALA A 184 -10.92 -20.13 -7.80
CA ALA A 184 -11.78 -20.97 -6.96
C ALA A 184 -12.71 -21.87 -7.78
N GLY A 185 -13.05 -21.50 -9.01
CA GLY A 185 -13.91 -22.30 -9.88
C GLY A 185 -13.15 -23.43 -10.58
N THR A 186 -11.91 -23.19 -11.00
CA THR A 186 -11.12 -24.16 -11.78
C THR A 186 -10.02 -24.86 -11.00
N GLY A 187 -9.55 -24.28 -9.89
CA GLY A 187 -8.36 -24.72 -9.15
C GLY A 187 -7.03 -24.45 -9.86
N GLU A 188 -7.06 -23.83 -11.05
CA GLU A 188 -5.86 -23.50 -11.81
C GLU A 188 -5.12 -22.32 -11.21
N ALA A 189 -3.79 -22.27 -11.39
CA ALA A 189 -2.98 -21.15 -10.94
C ALA A 189 -3.38 -19.86 -11.68
N LEU A 190 -3.59 -18.79 -10.92
CA LEU A 190 -3.84 -17.47 -11.48
C LEU A 190 -2.56 -16.95 -12.14
N ARG A 191 -2.69 -16.40 -13.34
CA ARG A 191 -1.59 -15.68 -14.01
C ARG A 191 -1.08 -14.52 -13.16
N ARG A 192 -1.98 -13.84 -12.46
CA ARG A 192 -1.70 -12.76 -11.50
C ARG A 192 -2.45 -13.09 -10.21
N PRO A 193 -1.75 -13.31 -9.08
CA PRO A 193 -2.41 -13.50 -7.80
C PRO A 193 -3.33 -12.32 -7.49
N ARG A 194 -4.46 -12.60 -6.84
CA ARG A 194 -5.39 -11.57 -6.35
C ARG A 194 -5.19 -11.39 -4.87
N ALA A 195 -5.25 -10.17 -4.37
CA ALA A 195 -5.16 -9.92 -2.94
C ALA A 195 -6.31 -9.10 -2.40
N ARG A 196 -6.68 -9.47 -1.19
CA ARG A 196 -7.67 -8.79 -0.37
C ARG A 196 -7.08 -8.52 1.01
N LEU A 197 -7.46 -7.40 1.58
CA LEU A 197 -7.02 -6.96 2.90
C LEU A 197 -8.23 -6.79 3.83
N LYS A 198 -8.02 -7.09 5.12
CA LYS A 198 -9.00 -6.89 6.19
C LYS A 198 -8.32 -6.50 7.50
N ASP A 199 -8.80 -5.46 8.17
CA ASP A 199 -8.32 -4.99 9.48
C ASP A 199 -9.33 -5.30 10.60
N PHE A 200 -8.85 -5.97 11.63
CA PHE A 200 -9.58 -6.27 12.85
C PHE A 200 -9.02 -5.47 14.03
N TRP A 201 -9.83 -5.35 15.08
CA TRP A 201 -9.52 -4.73 16.35
C TRP A 201 -9.64 -5.75 17.48
N ARG A 202 -8.66 -5.72 18.39
CA ARG A 202 -8.75 -6.32 19.72
C ARG A 202 -9.55 -5.40 20.64
N LYS A 203 -10.75 -5.83 21.01
CA LYS A 203 -11.59 -5.21 22.03
C LYS A 203 -11.37 -5.92 23.37
N ARG A 204 -11.10 -5.15 24.41
CA ARG A 204 -10.77 -5.65 25.75
C ARG A 204 -11.93 -5.33 26.68
N ASP A 205 -12.59 -6.34 27.20
CA ASP A 205 -13.73 -6.19 28.12
C ASP A 205 -13.65 -7.24 29.23
N GLY A 206 -13.55 -6.81 30.48
CA GLY A 206 -13.54 -7.70 31.65
C GLY A 206 -12.48 -8.83 31.62
N GLY A 207 -11.33 -8.61 30.96
CA GLY A 207 -10.28 -9.63 30.80
C GLY A 207 -10.50 -10.63 29.66
N ARG A 208 -11.55 -10.44 28.85
CA ARG A 208 -11.78 -11.10 27.57
C ARG A 208 -11.30 -10.19 26.44
N ILE A 209 -10.65 -10.78 25.44
CA ILE A 209 -10.20 -10.07 24.23
C ILE A 209 -11.04 -10.58 23.06
N GLU A 210 -11.95 -9.74 22.56
CA GLU A 210 -12.75 -10.02 21.38
C GLU A 210 -12.06 -9.46 20.13
N ILE A 211 -12.11 -10.20 19.02
CA ILE A 211 -11.66 -9.72 17.73
C ILE A 211 -12.88 -9.30 16.90
N SER A 212 -12.95 -8.02 16.56
CA SER A 212 -14.03 -7.43 15.77
C SER A 212 -13.49 -6.66 14.57
N THR A 213 -14.27 -6.48 13.51
CA THR A 213 -13.85 -5.66 12.37
C THR A 213 -13.98 -4.18 12.70
N ARG A 214 -13.14 -3.33 12.11
CA ARG A 214 -13.27 -1.87 12.29
C ARG A 214 -14.65 -1.36 11.89
N TRP A 215 -15.21 -1.94 10.82
CA TRP A 215 -16.56 -1.64 10.35
C TRP A 215 -17.62 -1.87 11.45
N LYS A 216 -17.59 -3.03 12.12
CA LYS A 216 -18.55 -3.33 13.20
C LYS A 216 -18.42 -2.38 14.38
N GLU A 217 -17.19 -1.92 14.69
CA GLU A 217 -16.93 -1.08 15.86
C GLU A 217 -17.18 0.42 15.61
N THR A 218 -16.99 0.90 14.38
CA THR A 218 -16.99 2.34 14.09
C THR A 218 -17.87 2.77 12.93
N GLY A 219 -18.40 1.83 12.16
CA GLY A 219 -19.05 2.12 10.87
C GLY A 219 -18.09 2.64 9.80
N LEU A 220 -16.77 2.61 10.04
CA LEU A 220 -15.75 3.01 9.07
C LEU A 220 -15.09 1.76 8.49
N ALA A 221 -14.89 1.73 7.17
CA ALA A 221 -14.20 0.62 6.53
C ALA A 221 -12.68 0.69 6.71
N GLU A 222 -12.08 -0.43 6.35
CA GLU A 222 -10.68 -0.78 6.56
C GLU A 222 -9.86 -0.30 5.36
N ASN A 223 -9.39 0.95 5.38
CA ASN A 223 -8.67 1.48 4.21
C ASN A 223 -7.17 1.13 4.25
N CYS A 224 -6.82 -0.15 4.34
CA CYS A 224 -5.44 -0.61 4.26
C CYS A 224 -4.79 -0.14 2.95
N TYR A 225 -5.58 -0.04 1.87
CA TYR A 225 -5.20 0.44 0.54
C TYR A 225 -4.69 1.88 0.52
N ALA A 226 -5.08 2.71 1.48
CA ALA A 226 -4.54 4.06 1.64
C ALA A 226 -3.02 4.03 1.80
N CYS A 227 -2.49 3.07 2.55
CA CYS A 227 -1.06 2.91 2.82
C CYS A 227 -0.41 1.80 1.97
N HIS A 228 -1.15 0.76 1.61
CA HIS A 228 -0.65 -0.40 0.87
C HIS A 228 -0.86 -0.24 -0.64
N LYS A 229 0.17 0.24 -1.33
CA LYS A 229 0.23 0.30 -2.81
C LYS A 229 0.43 -1.07 -3.48
N GLN A 230 0.86 -2.03 -2.68
CA GLN A 230 0.90 -3.44 -3.00
C GLN A 230 0.37 -4.19 -1.79
N ALA A 231 -0.35 -5.28 -2.02
CA ALA A 231 -0.90 -6.07 -0.92
C ALA A 231 0.23 -6.60 -0.02
N THR A 232 1.28 -7.14 -0.63
CA THR A 232 2.45 -7.63 0.07
C THR A 232 3.66 -6.76 -0.23
N LEU A 233 4.29 -6.25 0.82
CA LEU A 233 5.60 -5.62 0.77
C LEU A 233 6.58 -6.47 1.57
N PRO A 234 7.87 -6.53 1.18
CA PRO A 234 8.88 -7.15 2.01
C PRO A 234 8.84 -6.56 3.43
N ILE A 235 8.89 -7.44 4.43
CA ILE A 235 8.97 -7.04 5.83
C ILE A 235 10.37 -6.50 6.08
N THR A 236 10.43 -5.26 6.56
CA THR A 236 11.66 -4.55 6.90
C THR A 236 11.65 -4.17 8.38
N PRO A 237 12.19 -5.06 9.24
CA PRO A 237 12.35 -4.76 10.66
C PRO A 237 13.33 -3.62 10.91
N HIS A 238 13.19 -2.98 12.08
CA HIS A 238 14.20 -2.05 12.57
C HIS A 238 15.56 -2.76 12.74
N PRO A 239 16.61 -2.38 11.99
CA PRO A 239 17.83 -3.19 11.86
C PRO A 239 18.62 -3.35 13.17
N LEU A 240 18.53 -2.37 14.09
CA LEU A 240 19.21 -2.44 15.39
C LEU A 240 18.44 -3.19 16.47
N LYS A 241 17.16 -3.51 16.23
CA LYS A 241 16.27 -4.12 17.24
C LYS A 241 15.78 -5.50 16.84
N PHE A 242 16.00 -5.90 15.59
CA PHE A 242 15.56 -7.18 15.09
C PHE A 242 16.51 -8.28 15.53
N ASP A 243 15.95 -9.34 16.13
CA ASP A 243 16.67 -10.54 16.49
C ASP A 243 17.03 -11.36 15.23
N GLN A 244 18.12 -10.94 14.60
CA GLN A 244 18.59 -11.50 13.34
C GLN A 244 19.05 -12.96 13.49
N GLU A 245 19.64 -13.32 14.64
CA GLU A 245 20.09 -14.68 14.91
C GLU A 245 18.89 -15.64 14.94
N ARG A 246 17.83 -15.25 15.63
CA ARG A 246 16.65 -16.10 15.81
C ARG A 246 15.71 -16.10 14.61
N PHE A 247 15.47 -14.94 14.01
CA PHE A 247 14.40 -14.78 13.01
C PHE A 247 14.91 -14.48 11.60
N GLY A 248 16.22 -14.31 11.39
CA GLY A 248 16.80 -13.91 10.10
C GLY A 248 16.42 -14.82 8.92
N GLU A 249 16.54 -16.13 9.08
CA GLU A 249 16.17 -17.08 8.01
C GLU A 249 14.65 -17.17 7.80
N ARG A 250 13.84 -17.03 8.87
CA ARG A 250 12.37 -16.95 8.77
C ARG A 250 11.96 -15.72 7.95
N LEU A 251 12.50 -14.54 8.29
CA LEU A 251 12.26 -13.29 7.58
C LEU A 251 12.66 -13.39 6.10
N LYS A 252 13.86 -13.91 5.82
CA LYS A 252 14.37 -14.09 4.46
C LYS A 252 13.49 -15.03 3.65
N SER A 253 13.04 -16.13 4.23
CA SER A 253 12.11 -17.08 3.59
C SER A 253 10.78 -16.41 3.24
N ILE A 254 10.19 -15.66 4.18
CA ILE A 254 8.93 -14.93 3.96
C ILE A 254 9.08 -13.84 2.91
N ASN A 255 10.14 -13.05 2.95
CA ASN A 255 10.38 -12.01 1.95
C ASN A 255 10.61 -12.62 0.55
N LYS A 256 11.29 -13.78 0.45
CA LYS A 256 11.41 -14.52 -0.80
C LYS A 256 10.05 -14.99 -1.31
N ARG A 257 9.17 -15.47 -0.42
CA ARG A 257 7.82 -15.90 -0.77
C ARG A 257 6.95 -14.73 -1.23
N MET A 258 6.93 -13.61 -0.51
CA MET A 258 6.23 -12.39 -0.93
C MET A 258 6.71 -11.90 -2.29
N ALA A 259 8.03 -11.91 -2.54
CA ALA A 259 8.59 -11.53 -3.83
C ALA A 259 8.19 -12.51 -4.97
N SER A 260 7.93 -13.78 -4.66
CA SER A 260 7.57 -14.79 -5.66
C SER A 260 6.15 -14.64 -6.21
N TYR A 261 5.30 -13.85 -5.58
CA TYR A 261 3.95 -13.58 -6.10
C TYR A 261 3.95 -12.74 -7.38
N GLY A 262 5.02 -11.99 -7.67
CA GLY A 262 5.08 -11.09 -8.82
C GLY A 262 4.13 -9.90 -8.68
N ALA A 263 3.50 -9.49 -9.79
CA ALA A 263 2.44 -8.48 -9.74
C ALA A 263 1.15 -9.08 -9.19
N ILE A 264 0.68 -8.49 -8.09
CA ILE A 264 -0.56 -8.85 -7.42
C ILE A 264 -1.64 -7.84 -7.81
N ASP A 265 -2.80 -8.33 -8.20
CA ASP A 265 -3.97 -7.50 -8.42
C ASP A 265 -4.71 -7.29 -7.10
N LEU A 266 -4.94 -6.02 -6.76
CA LEU A 266 -5.79 -5.66 -5.63
C LEU A 266 -7.24 -5.83 -6.07
N ASP A 267 -7.91 -6.81 -5.49
CA ASP A 267 -9.24 -7.19 -5.95
C ASP A 267 -10.24 -6.05 -5.74
N GLY A 268 -11.13 -5.86 -6.71
CA GLY A 268 -12.05 -4.73 -6.75
C GLY A 268 -11.44 -3.39 -7.19
N PHE A 269 -10.14 -3.28 -7.47
CA PHE A 269 -9.53 -2.04 -7.95
C PHE A 269 -9.11 -2.14 -9.43
N THR A 270 -9.27 -1.05 -10.18
CA THR A 270 -8.88 -0.98 -11.59
C THR A 270 -7.61 -0.18 -11.74
N ARG A 271 -6.49 -0.85 -12.00
CA ARG A 271 -5.15 -0.23 -12.12
C ARG A 271 -5.09 0.94 -13.10
N SER A 272 -5.61 0.76 -14.31
CA SER A 272 -5.64 1.80 -15.34
C SER A 272 -6.45 3.03 -14.94
N ALA A 273 -7.27 2.96 -13.89
CA ALA A 273 -8.01 4.11 -13.38
C ALA A 273 -7.12 5.09 -12.59
N TYR A 274 -5.89 4.73 -12.21
CA TYR A 274 -5.05 5.56 -11.34
C TYR A 274 -3.96 6.37 -12.07
N GLY A 275 -4.05 6.44 -13.40
CA GLY A 275 -3.13 7.21 -14.24
C GLY A 275 -1.92 6.41 -14.72
N PRO A 276 -1.00 7.06 -15.47
CA PRO A 276 0.18 6.41 -16.01
C PRO A 276 1.16 6.04 -14.88
N PRO A 277 2.14 5.16 -15.10
CA PRO A 277 3.13 4.84 -14.08
C PRO A 277 3.99 6.06 -13.73
N MET A 278 4.23 6.28 -12.43
CA MET A 278 5.20 7.28 -11.96
C MET A 278 6.64 6.84 -12.26
N GLY A 279 7.44 7.75 -12.82
CA GLY A 279 8.83 7.48 -13.19
C GLY A 279 8.94 6.48 -14.36
N PRO A 280 8.36 6.75 -15.55
CA PRO A 280 8.47 5.87 -16.71
C PRO A 280 9.94 5.64 -17.11
N ARG A 281 10.22 4.57 -17.87
CA ARG A 281 11.59 4.25 -18.33
C ARG A 281 12.18 5.37 -19.18
N THR A 282 11.34 5.99 -20.00
CA THR A 282 11.67 7.16 -20.81
C THR A 282 10.63 8.24 -20.55
N SER A 283 11.07 9.50 -20.58
CA SER A 283 10.20 10.66 -20.40
C SER A 283 10.78 11.84 -21.16
N PRO A 284 9.99 12.51 -22.04
CA PRO A 284 10.45 13.69 -22.76
C PRO A 284 10.73 14.87 -21.82
N LEU A 285 10.14 14.87 -20.62
CA LEU A 285 10.33 15.93 -19.63
C LEU A 285 11.74 15.94 -19.03
N ARG A 286 12.49 14.83 -19.03
CA ARG A 286 13.81 14.69 -18.36
C ARG A 286 14.96 15.36 -19.12
N THR A 287 14.75 16.61 -19.53
CA THR A 287 15.78 17.47 -20.12
C THR A 287 16.70 18.04 -19.03
N PRO A 288 17.92 18.49 -19.37
CA PRO A 288 18.79 19.17 -18.41
C PRO A 288 18.12 20.39 -17.75
N ALA A 289 17.31 21.14 -18.50
CA ALA A 289 16.57 22.31 -18.01
C ALA A 289 15.54 21.93 -16.94
N PHE A 290 14.74 20.89 -17.21
CA PHE A 290 13.78 20.36 -16.22
C PHE A 290 14.50 19.86 -14.97
N LEU A 291 15.55 19.04 -15.14
CA LEU A 291 16.26 18.44 -14.01
C LEU A 291 16.93 19.51 -13.13
N ALA A 292 17.49 20.56 -13.73
CA ALA A 292 18.01 21.71 -12.98
C ALA A 292 16.91 22.47 -12.23
N ALA A 293 15.75 22.67 -12.87
CA ALA A 293 14.61 23.37 -12.29
C ALA A 293 13.96 22.59 -11.14
N CYS A 294 13.64 21.31 -11.33
CA CYS A 294 12.96 20.48 -10.34
C CYS A 294 13.86 20.14 -9.13
N SER A 295 15.18 20.09 -9.33
CA SER A 295 16.14 19.94 -8.23
C SER A 295 16.45 21.26 -7.51
N ALA A 296 15.85 22.38 -7.94
CA ALA A 296 16.10 23.72 -7.40
C ALA A 296 17.60 24.09 -7.33
N GLY A 297 18.40 23.60 -8.29
CA GLY A 297 19.86 23.79 -8.32
C GLY A 297 20.65 23.09 -7.21
N GLN A 298 20.02 22.20 -6.42
CA GLN A 298 20.69 21.46 -5.35
C GLN A 298 21.61 20.35 -5.88
N VAL A 299 21.39 19.90 -7.11
CA VAL A 299 22.20 18.87 -7.78
C VAL A 299 23.15 19.56 -8.76
N LYS A 300 24.43 19.20 -8.70
CA LYS A 300 25.45 19.77 -9.57
C LYS A 300 25.16 19.45 -11.05
N PRO A 301 25.47 20.34 -12.01
CA PRO A 301 25.17 20.11 -13.43
C PRO A 301 25.65 18.77 -13.98
N GLU A 302 26.86 18.34 -13.61
CA GLU A 302 27.45 17.07 -14.05
C GLU A 302 26.76 15.82 -13.49
N ARG A 303 25.89 15.97 -12.48
CA ARG A 303 25.12 14.89 -11.85
C ARG A 303 23.66 14.83 -12.30
N LEU A 304 23.17 15.81 -13.07
CA LEU A 304 21.77 15.85 -13.51
C LEU A 304 21.39 14.64 -14.37
N ALA A 305 22.25 14.21 -15.30
CA ALA A 305 21.99 13.02 -16.11
C ALA A 305 21.79 11.77 -15.23
N ARG A 306 22.65 11.60 -14.21
CA ARG A 306 22.54 10.50 -13.25
C ARG A 306 21.25 10.55 -12.44
N LEU A 307 20.81 11.76 -12.05
CA LEU A 307 19.51 11.96 -11.40
C LEU A 307 18.36 11.51 -12.31
N GLY A 308 18.38 11.91 -13.58
CA GLY A 308 17.38 11.51 -14.58
C GLY A 308 17.32 10.00 -14.82
N ASP A 309 18.46 9.32 -14.86
CA ASP A 309 18.52 7.86 -14.97
C ASP A 309 17.92 7.16 -13.76
N ALA A 310 18.13 7.72 -12.57
CA ALA A 310 17.58 7.17 -11.34
C ALA A 310 16.05 7.35 -11.24
N MET A 311 15.44 8.26 -12.01
CA MET A 311 13.98 8.49 -12.02
C MET A 311 13.18 7.38 -12.74
N GLN A 312 13.83 6.34 -13.28
CA GLN A 312 13.18 5.26 -14.04
C GLN A 312 12.50 4.20 -13.13
N CYS A 313 11.60 4.62 -12.24
CA CYS A 313 10.92 3.76 -11.26
C CYS A 313 10.11 2.61 -11.90
N ALA A 314 9.51 2.83 -13.07
CA ALA A 314 8.79 1.83 -13.84
C ALA A 314 9.69 0.69 -14.36
N THR A 315 11.02 0.78 -14.20
CA THR A 315 11.91 -0.37 -14.44
C THR A 315 11.58 -1.55 -13.52
N CYS A 316 11.10 -1.25 -12.31
CA CYS A 316 10.68 -2.23 -11.31
C CYS A 316 9.18 -2.17 -11.01
N HIS A 317 8.55 -0.99 -11.10
CA HIS A 317 7.14 -0.72 -10.75
C HIS A 317 6.25 -0.55 -12.00
N ASP A 318 6.35 -1.48 -12.95
CA ASP A 318 5.58 -1.47 -14.22
C ASP A 318 4.17 -2.08 -14.11
N GLY A 319 3.79 -2.55 -12.93
CA GLY A 319 2.52 -3.25 -12.72
C GLY A 319 2.51 -4.70 -13.19
N ASP A 320 3.58 -5.20 -13.82
CA ASP A 320 3.71 -6.58 -14.30
C ASP A 320 4.70 -7.40 -13.48
N ARG A 321 5.82 -6.80 -13.07
CA ARG A 321 6.80 -7.41 -12.16
C ARG A 321 6.50 -7.09 -10.71
N ARG A 322 6.07 -5.86 -10.45
CA ARG A 322 5.64 -5.33 -9.15
C ARG A 322 4.53 -4.32 -9.39
N GLY A 323 3.70 -4.04 -8.38
CA GLY A 323 2.69 -2.98 -8.47
C GLY A 323 3.26 -1.58 -8.77
N GLU A 324 2.40 -0.73 -9.35
CA GLU A 324 2.70 0.64 -9.75
C GLU A 324 2.70 1.59 -8.55
N LEU A 325 3.56 2.62 -8.58
CA LEU A 325 3.73 3.54 -7.44
C LEU A 325 2.52 4.45 -7.19
N ASN A 326 1.73 4.73 -8.23
CA ASN A 326 0.50 5.53 -8.20
C ASN A 326 -0.78 4.70 -7.94
N TYR A 327 -0.66 3.37 -7.74
CA TYR A 327 -1.80 2.47 -7.59
C TYR A 327 -1.86 1.82 -6.19
N PRO A 328 -3.04 1.74 -5.54
CA PRO A 328 -4.23 2.55 -5.72
C PRO A 328 -4.03 3.85 -4.91
N SER A 329 -3.57 4.94 -5.53
CA SER A 329 -3.62 6.27 -4.93
C SER A 329 -3.43 7.36 -5.96
N GLY A 330 -4.52 8.09 -6.25
CA GLY A 330 -4.44 9.32 -7.01
C GLY A 330 -4.41 10.59 -6.16
N ILE A 331 -5.09 10.63 -4.99
CA ILE A 331 -5.33 11.91 -4.28
C ILE A 331 -5.38 11.79 -2.75
N ARG A 332 -4.38 11.12 -2.15
CA ARG A 332 -3.99 11.39 -0.74
C ARG A 332 -2.47 11.46 -0.66
N MET A 333 -1.90 12.41 -1.40
CA MET A 333 -0.49 12.70 -1.27
C MET A 333 -0.25 13.41 0.05
N GLN A 334 0.60 12.78 0.87
CA GLN A 334 1.16 13.27 2.13
C GLN A 334 0.25 13.12 3.35
N PRO A 335 0.37 11.99 4.09
CA PRO A 335 0.32 12.12 5.54
C PRO A 335 1.37 13.18 5.96
N LYS A 336 1.05 14.00 6.97
CA LYS A 336 2.03 14.87 7.62
C LYS A 336 3.24 14.00 8.04
N GLY A 337 4.37 14.11 7.33
CA GLY A 337 5.53 13.22 7.54
C GLY A 337 6.24 12.68 6.28
N GLY A 338 5.89 13.13 5.08
CA GLY A 338 6.51 12.70 3.82
C GLY A 338 5.79 11.53 3.16
N THR A 339 6.13 11.22 1.91
CA THR A 339 5.55 10.07 1.19
C THR A 339 6.28 8.78 1.53
N LEU A 340 5.63 7.62 1.38
CA LEU A 340 6.31 6.32 1.47
C LEU A 340 7.52 6.24 0.51
N MET A 341 7.43 6.93 -0.63
CA MET A 341 8.54 7.09 -1.58
C MET A 341 9.72 7.86 -0.97
N SER A 342 9.50 8.98 -0.27
CA SER A 342 10.55 9.69 0.45
C SER A 342 11.28 8.78 1.44
N TRP A 343 10.54 7.93 2.16
CA TRP A 343 11.14 6.99 3.11
C TRP A 343 12.08 5.99 2.42
N TYR A 344 11.63 5.31 1.37
CA TYR A 344 12.45 4.31 0.65
C TYR A 344 13.63 4.92 -0.12
N VAL A 345 13.44 6.11 -0.70
CA VAL A 345 14.46 6.76 -1.54
C VAL A 345 15.49 7.51 -0.70
N VAL A 346 15.04 8.34 0.26
CA VAL A 346 15.88 9.29 0.99
C VAL A 346 16.44 8.65 2.26
N ASN A 347 15.55 8.17 3.14
CA ASN A 347 15.95 7.74 4.47
C ASN A 347 16.65 6.37 4.42
N HIS A 348 16.18 5.51 3.52
CA HIS A 348 16.62 4.12 3.42
C HIS A 348 17.68 3.86 2.38
N GLN A 349 17.67 4.68 1.33
CA GLN A 349 18.59 4.53 0.22
C GLN A 349 18.50 3.14 -0.46
N THR A 350 17.35 2.48 -0.37
CA THR A 350 17.10 1.15 -0.97
C THR A 350 16.45 1.26 -2.35
N MET A 351 15.88 2.44 -2.65
CA MET A 351 15.36 2.80 -3.96
C MET A 351 16.10 4.01 -4.53
N PRO A 352 16.33 4.07 -5.86
CA PRO A 352 16.14 2.98 -6.82
C PRO A 352 17.09 1.80 -6.56
N TRP A 353 16.64 0.58 -6.86
CA TRP A 353 17.46 -0.62 -6.61
C TRP A 353 18.71 -0.61 -7.50
N GLY A 354 19.86 -0.97 -6.92
CA GLY A 354 21.16 -0.93 -7.59
C GLY A 354 21.78 0.47 -7.74
N VAL A 355 21.09 1.53 -7.30
CA VAL A 355 21.61 2.90 -7.30
C VAL A 355 22.15 3.25 -5.92
N THR A 356 23.47 3.14 -5.77
CA THR A 356 24.17 3.35 -4.48
C THR A 356 24.95 4.66 -4.42
N ASP A 357 25.17 5.33 -5.55
CA ASP A 357 26.05 6.50 -5.66
C ASP A 357 25.34 7.86 -5.53
N LEU A 358 24.03 7.89 -5.25
CA LEU A 358 23.32 9.13 -4.98
C LEU A 358 23.50 9.58 -3.53
N SER A 359 23.93 10.82 -3.36
CA SER A 359 23.96 11.52 -2.07
C SER A 359 22.54 11.75 -1.52
N LEU A 360 22.45 12.11 -0.24
CA LEU A 360 21.17 12.41 0.42
C LEU A 360 20.42 13.55 -0.28
N VAL A 361 21.14 14.60 -0.70
CA VAL A 361 20.58 15.74 -1.43
C VAL A 361 20.05 15.31 -2.80
N GLU A 362 20.80 14.49 -3.54
CA GLU A 362 20.34 13.96 -4.83
C GLU A 362 19.10 13.06 -4.68
N ARG A 363 18.99 12.30 -3.58
CA ARG A 363 17.81 11.48 -3.29
C ARG A 363 16.58 12.33 -2.96
N GLN A 364 16.74 13.44 -2.25
CA GLN A 364 15.68 14.40 -2.01
C GLN A 364 15.23 15.06 -3.31
N ALA A 365 16.20 15.46 -4.16
CA ALA A 365 15.93 15.98 -5.49
C ALA A 365 15.21 14.95 -6.36
N LEU A 366 15.57 13.66 -6.29
CA LEU A 366 14.92 12.59 -7.04
C LEU A 366 13.42 12.53 -6.76
N VAL A 367 13.04 12.51 -5.47
CA VAL A 367 11.63 12.48 -5.07
C VAL A 367 10.89 13.74 -5.53
N THR A 368 11.55 14.90 -5.43
CA THR A 368 10.98 16.18 -5.86
C THR A 368 10.74 16.19 -7.37
N CYS A 369 11.74 15.79 -8.15
CA CYS A 369 11.67 15.70 -9.60
C CYS A 369 10.69 14.64 -10.09
N LEU A 370 10.53 13.50 -9.41
CA LEU A 370 9.51 12.51 -9.73
C LEU A 370 8.09 13.08 -9.55
N ASN A 371 7.85 13.82 -8.47
CA ASN A 371 6.57 14.49 -8.28
C ASN A 371 6.34 15.60 -9.33
N ALA A 372 7.37 16.38 -9.64
CA ALA A 372 7.27 17.43 -10.67
C ALA A 372 6.98 16.83 -12.06
N GLU A 373 7.70 15.76 -12.44
CA GLU A 373 7.46 15.04 -13.70
C GLU A 373 6.03 14.52 -13.77
N TYR A 374 5.53 13.94 -12.68
CA TYR A 374 4.22 13.31 -12.67
C TYR A 374 3.07 14.30 -12.65
N TYR A 375 3.16 15.36 -11.83
CA TYR A 375 2.04 16.27 -11.57
C TYR A 375 2.16 17.65 -12.20
N GLN A 376 3.36 18.15 -12.48
CA GLN A 376 3.58 19.57 -12.81
C GLN A 376 4.07 19.80 -14.25
N GLY A 377 4.93 18.93 -14.78
CA GLY A 377 5.53 19.15 -16.10
C GLY A 377 6.66 20.19 -16.11
N HIS A 378 6.93 20.79 -17.27
CA HIS A 378 7.97 21.80 -17.47
C HIS A 378 7.72 22.70 -18.68
N GLY A 379 7.73 24.02 -18.48
CA GLY A 379 7.42 24.98 -19.54
C GLY A 379 6.00 24.76 -20.06
N ASP A 380 5.85 24.59 -21.37
CA ASP A 380 4.57 24.30 -22.02
C ASP A 380 4.23 22.79 -22.05
N GLN A 381 5.10 21.93 -21.49
CA GLN A 381 4.84 20.48 -21.45
C GLN A 381 4.12 20.12 -20.14
N PRO A 382 2.87 19.61 -20.19
CA PRO A 382 2.14 19.22 -18.99
C PRO A 382 2.79 18.03 -18.27
N GLY A 383 2.43 17.84 -17.00
CA GLY A 383 2.85 16.65 -16.24
C GLY A 383 2.29 15.34 -16.83
N LEU A 384 2.85 14.19 -16.44
CA LEU A 384 2.39 12.89 -16.95
C LEU A 384 0.92 12.62 -16.64
N LEU A 385 0.48 12.91 -15.41
CA LEU A 385 -0.92 12.72 -15.01
C LEU A 385 -1.84 13.65 -15.80
N GLU A 386 -1.50 14.93 -15.91
CA GLU A 386 -2.28 15.91 -16.66
C GLU A 386 -2.39 15.54 -18.14
N SER A 387 -1.28 15.19 -18.79
CA SER A 387 -1.25 14.71 -20.18
C SER A 387 -2.19 13.51 -20.37
N TRP A 388 -2.18 12.57 -19.43
CA TRP A 388 -3.03 11.39 -19.48
C TRP A 388 -4.51 11.71 -19.22
N LEU A 389 -4.81 12.62 -18.28
CA LEU A 389 -6.19 13.03 -17.97
C LEU A 389 -6.84 13.73 -19.17
N LEU A 390 -6.10 14.61 -19.83
CA LEU A 390 -6.61 15.48 -20.89
C LEU A 390 -6.58 14.85 -22.28
N GLN A 391 -5.77 13.81 -22.52
CA GLN A 391 -5.57 13.12 -23.80
C GLN A 391 -5.11 14.04 -24.96
N GLU A 392 -4.13 13.60 -25.76
CA GLU A 392 -3.59 14.41 -26.87
C GLU A 392 -4.66 14.87 -27.88
N ALA A 393 -5.73 14.09 -28.05
CA ALA A 393 -6.81 14.38 -28.99
C ALA A 393 -7.69 15.59 -28.62
N CYS A 394 -7.42 16.23 -27.48
CA CYS A 394 -8.27 17.25 -26.87
C CYS A 394 -7.62 18.63 -26.80
N TRP A 395 -6.41 18.74 -27.35
CA TRP A 395 -5.63 19.98 -27.45
C TRP A 395 -5.80 20.65 -28.80
#